data_AF-A0A6I3ZID5-F1
#
_entry.id   AF-A0A6I3ZID5-F1
#
_cell.length_a   1.000
_cell.length_b   1.000
_cell.length_c   1.000
_cell.angle_alpha   90.00
_cell.angle_beta   90.00
_cell.angle_gamma   90.00
#
_symmetry.space_group_name_H-M   'P 1'
#
loop_
_entity.id
_entity.type
_entity.pdbx_description
1 polymer ?
#
loop_
_entity_poly.entity_id
_entity_poly.type
_entity_poly.pdbx_seq_one_letter_code
_entity_poly.pdbx_strand_id
1 'polypeptide(L)'
;MVGAVGVEQALGYTAIGASYLQLLLLDASFLGRGGIAFGLHHMQDQLVYGPALIDAVDLEKETRWPRVALTPEAAEHNREVVRAYYADPQDSPHAEQYLVDEEDNAVFVDPLGAWLSEEDDESVANQLLHRQRGIIESALARETGEPYRKWKWLADMHNHVLGRLPLFHPHRIDAGAPQHSFRSFISTV
;
A
#
# COMPACT_ATOMS: atom_id res chain seq x y z
N MET A 1 -25.37 -10.80 5.35
CA MET A 1 -23.95 -11.00 5.65
C MET A 1 -23.21 -11.20 4.35
N VAL A 2 -22.20 -10.38 4.08
CA VAL A 2 -21.24 -10.66 3.02
C VAL A 2 -20.43 -11.88 3.50
N GLY A 3 -20.40 -12.96 2.72
CA GLY A 3 -19.58 -14.14 3.05
C GLY A 3 -18.09 -13.83 2.91
N ALA A 4 -17.22 -14.71 3.41
CA ALA A 4 -15.77 -14.54 3.35
C ALA A 4 -15.25 -14.18 1.94
N VAL A 5 -15.82 -14.77 0.89
CA VAL A 5 -15.52 -14.45 -0.52
C VAL A 5 -15.78 -12.99 -0.87
N GLY A 6 -16.88 -12.41 -0.40
CA GLY A 6 -17.20 -11.02 -0.72
C GLY A 6 -16.33 -10.01 0.04
N VAL A 7 -15.86 -10.36 1.24
CA VAL A 7 -14.90 -9.55 1.99
C VAL A 7 -13.52 -9.61 1.36
N GLU A 8 -13.09 -10.81 0.93
CA GLU A 8 -11.87 -11.04 0.18
C GLU A 8 -11.81 -10.17 -1.07
N GLN A 9 -12.83 -10.27 -1.93
CA GLN A 9 -12.91 -9.47 -3.15
C GLN A 9 -12.94 -7.97 -2.86
N ALA A 10 -13.69 -7.53 -1.85
CA ALA A 10 -13.75 -6.11 -1.48
C ALA A 10 -12.38 -5.58 -1.04
N LEU A 11 -11.64 -6.33 -0.23
CA LEU A 11 -10.29 -5.98 0.19
C LEU A 11 -9.31 -5.95 -0.99
N GLY A 12 -9.34 -6.96 -1.85
CA GLY A 12 -8.47 -7.03 -3.02
C GLY A 12 -8.71 -5.88 -4.00
N TYR A 13 -9.96 -5.65 -4.42
CA TYR A 13 -10.28 -4.55 -5.33
C TYR A 13 -10.00 -3.17 -4.74
N THR A 14 -10.23 -3.00 -3.43
CA THR A 14 -9.93 -1.72 -2.76
C THR A 14 -8.42 -1.48 -2.70
N ALA A 15 -7.62 -2.51 -2.43
CA ALA A 15 -6.16 -2.41 -2.47
C ALA A 15 -5.68 -2.01 -3.86
N ILE A 16 -6.12 -2.70 -4.91
CA ILE A 16 -5.77 -2.39 -6.30
C ILE A 16 -6.13 -0.93 -6.63
N GLY A 17 -7.36 -0.50 -6.34
CA GLY A 17 -7.77 0.89 -6.58
C GLY A 17 -6.92 1.92 -5.83
N ALA A 18 -6.58 1.64 -4.57
CA ALA A 18 -5.71 2.48 -3.76
C ALA A 18 -4.27 2.51 -4.30
N SER A 19 -3.77 1.40 -4.82
CA SER A 19 -2.45 1.29 -5.47
C SER A 19 -2.40 2.17 -6.72
N TYR A 20 -3.36 2.03 -7.63
CA TYR A 20 -3.46 2.87 -8.83
C TYR A 20 -3.51 4.35 -8.48
N LEU A 21 -4.31 4.76 -7.48
CA LEU A 21 -4.39 6.16 -7.07
C LEU A 21 -3.06 6.67 -6.49
N GLN A 22 -2.40 5.89 -5.63
CA GLN A 22 -1.11 6.27 -5.06
C GLN A 22 -0.02 6.42 -6.13
N LEU A 23 0.06 5.48 -7.08
CA LEU A 23 1.04 5.54 -8.17
C LEU A 23 0.75 6.70 -9.13
N LEU A 24 -0.53 6.96 -9.45
CA LEU A 24 -0.94 8.10 -10.28
C LEU A 24 -0.55 9.44 -9.64
N LEU A 25 -0.77 9.58 -8.32
CA LEU A 25 -0.37 10.78 -7.58
C LEU A 25 1.15 10.94 -7.54
N LEU A 26 1.88 9.84 -7.31
CA LEU A 26 3.34 9.83 -7.31
C LEU A 26 3.92 10.27 -8.66
N ASP A 27 3.35 9.81 -9.77
CA ASP A 27 3.74 10.22 -11.12
C ASP A 27 3.51 11.74 -11.35
N ALA A 28 2.52 12.31 -10.67
CA ALA A 28 2.29 13.76 -10.62
C ALA A 28 3.12 14.48 -9.53
N SER A 29 4.07 13.80 -8.90
CA SER A 29 4.92 14.29 -7.79
C SER A 29 4.17 14.65 -6.50
N PHE A 30 2.99 14.06 -6.28
CA PHE A 30 2.22 14.18 -5.06
C PHE A 30 2.28 12.89 -4.23
N LEU A 31 2.44 13.06 -2.92
CA LEU A 31 2.36 11.96 -1.96
C LEU A 31 0.91 11.81 -1.48
N GLY A 32 0.31 10.66 -1.75
CA GLY A 32 -1.04 10.31 -1.28
C GLY A 32 -1.01 9.62 0.09
N ARG A 33 -2.09 9.77 0.86
CA ARG A 33 -2.37 8.99 2.06
C ARG A 33 -3.87 8.72 2.16
N GLY A 34 -4.25 7.69 2.91
CA GLY A 34 -5.66 7.33 3.09
C GLY A 34 -5.86 6.30 4.19
N GLY A 35 -7.13 6.00 4.45
CA GLY A 35 -7.55 4.96 5.37
C GLY A 35 -8.58 4.03 4.71
N ILE A 36 -8.51 2.74 5.04
CA ILE A 36 -9.47 1.70 4.68
C ILE A 36 -10.07 1.16 5.97
N ALA A 37 -11.39 1.21 6.07
CA ALA A 37 -12.15 0.70 7.20
C ALA A 37 -13.26 -0.24 6.73
N PHE A 38 -13.55 -1.24 7.56
CA PHE A 38 -14.67 -2.16 7.35
C PHE A 38 -15.69 -1.96 8.45
N GLY A 39 -16.95 -1.76 8.06
CA GLY A 39 -18.03 -1.58 9.01
C GLY A 39 -19.29 -1.04 8.37
N LEU A 40 -20.20 -0.59 9.23
CA LEU A 40 -21.49 -0.05 8.81
C LEU A 40 -21.29 1.22 7.99
N HIS A 41 -21.84 1.21 6.80
CA HIS A 41 -21.95 2.36 5.92
C HIS A 41 -23.20 2.23 5.07
N HIS A 42 -23.68 3.37 4.61
CA HIS A 42 -24.73 3.48 3.61
C HIS A 42 -24.09 4.04 2.34
N MET A 43 -24.34 3.39 1.21
CA MET A 43 -23.83 3.79 -0.10
C MET A 43 -24.99 3.98 -1.07
N GLN A 44 -25.01 5.14 -1.72
CA GLN A 44 -25.83 5.49 -2.87
C GLN A 44 -24.92 5.96 -3.99
N ASP A 45 -25.47 6.12 -5.19
CA ASP A 45 -24.72 6.45 -6.41
C ASP A 45 -23.75 7.64 -6.29
N GLN A 46 -24.06 8.62 -5.42
CA GLN A 46 -23.28 9.86 -5.26
C GLN A 46 -22.87 10.14 -3.81
N LEU A 47 -23.22 9.28 -2.86
CA LEU A 47 -23.02 9.56 -1.45
C LEU A 47 -22.73 8.28 -0.67
N VAL A 48 -21.64 8.32 0.10
CA VAL A 48 -21.29 7.31 1.10
C VAL A 48 -21.21 7.98 2.45
N TYR A 49 -21.82 7.38 3.47
CA TYR A 49 -21.71 7.85 4.85
C TYR A 49 -21.88 6.71 5.85
N GLY A 50 -21.34 6.88 7.04
CA GLY A 50 -21.48 5.93 8.14
C GLY A 50 -20.22 5.88 9.00
N PRO A 51 -20.27 5.16 10.13
CA PRO A 51 -19.14 5.02 11.05
C PRO A 51 -17.84 4.60 10.36
N ALA A 52 -17.88 3.61 9.47
CA ALA A 52 -16.68 3.13 8.79
C ALA A 52 -15.99 4.23 7.94
N LEU A 53 -16.75 5.13 7.33
CA LEU A 53 -16.15 6.25 6.59
C LEU A 53 -15.48 7.26 7.54
N ILE A 54 -16.04 7.46 8.74
CA ILE A 54 -15.43 8.31 9.77
C ILE A 54 -14.12 7.68 10.24
N ASP A 55 -14.13 6.38 10.54
CA ASP A 55 -12.94 5.64 10.99
C ASP A 55 -11.81 5.69 9.94
N ALA A 56 -12.15 5.54 8.65
CA ALA A 56 -11.20 5.67 7.56
C ALA A 56 -10.60 7.08 7.46
N VAL A 57 -11.42 8.12 7.64
CA VAL A 57 -10.98 9.52 7.61
C VAL A 57 -10.13 9.87 8.83
N ASP A 58 -10.47 9.36 10.01
CA ASP A 58 -9.67 9.61 11.21
C ASP A 58 -8.31 8.92 11.12
N LEU A 59 -8.25 7.69 10.60
CA LEU A 59 -7.00 7.01 10.29
C LEU A 59 -6.13 7.79 9.27
N GLU A 60 -6.74 8.35 8.22
CA GLU A 60 -6.03 9.18 7.24
C GLU A 60 -5.39 10.43 7.88
N LYS A 61 -6.06 11.05 8.86
CA LYS A 61 -5.50 12.20 9.58
C LYS A 61 -4.34 11.80 10.48
N GLU A 62 -4.43 10.63 11.11
CA GLU A 62 -3.43 10.09 12.03
C GLU A 62 -2.19 9.56 11.30
N THR A 63 -2.35 9.06 10.07
CA THR A 63 -1.21 8.49 9.34
C THR A 63 -0.18 9.55 8.96
N ARG A 64 1.06 9.34 9.43
CA ARG A 64 2.19 10.22 9.16
C ARG A 64 2.77 10.00 7.77
N TRP A 65 2.80 8.74 7.34
CA TRP A 65 3.50 8.28 6.14
C TRP A 65 2.60 8.33 4.90
N PRO A 66 3.16 8.48 3.68
CA PRO A 66 2.40 8.52 2.45
C PRO A 66 1.91 7.13 2.06
N ARG A 67 0.91 6.62 2.79
CA ARG A 67 0.36 5.27 2.66
C ARG A 67 -1.16 5.26 2.79
N VAL A 68 -1.78 4.24 2.22
CA VAL A 68 -3.19 3.91 2.48
C VAL A 68 -3.24 2.78 3.50
N ALA A 69 -3.57 3.11 4.75
CA ALA A 69 -3.53 2.18 5.87
C ALA A 69 -4.89 1.53 6.15
N LEU A 70 -4.88 0.33 6.72
CA LEU A 70 -6.07 -0.34 7.22
C LEU A 70 -6.29 0.02 8.69
N THR A 71 -7.55 0.25 9.07
CA THR A 71 -7.95 0.24 10.48
C THR A 71 -7.63 -1.11 11.12
N PRO A 72 -7.45 -1.19 12.46
CA PRO A 72 -7.20 -2.45 13.14
C PRO A 72 -8.25 -3.54 12.83
N GLU A 73 -9.54 -3.19 12.82
CA GLU A 73 -10.60 -4.14 12.44
C GLU A 73 -10.50 -4.58 10.98
N ALA A 74 -10.22 -3.66 10.04
CA ALA A 74 -10.02 -4.03 8.63
C ALA A 74 -8.83 -4.98 8.45
N ALA A 75 -7.73 -4.72 9.18
CA ALA A 75 -6.55 -5.57 9.16
C ALA A 75 -6.81 -6.97 9.75
N GLU A 76 -7.63 -7.07 10.81
CA GLU A 76 -8.01 -8.39 11.35
C GLU A 76 -8.94 -9.13 10.39
N HIS A 77 -9.95 -8.47 9.82
CA HIS A 77 -10.81 -9.10 8.82
C HIS A 77 -10.03 -9.62 7.61
N ASN A 78 -8.99 -8.88 7.20
CA ASN A 78 -8.10 -9.34 6.14
C ASN A 78 -7.39 -10.64 6.56
N ARG A 79 -6.84 -10.72 7.76
CA ARG A 79 -6.19 -11.95 8.28
C ARG A 79 -7.16 -13.12 8.37
N GLU A 80 -8.37 -12.88 8.88
CA GLU A 80 -9.43 -13.88 8.99
C GLU A 80 -9.79 -14.46 7.62
N VAL A 81 -9.94 -13.60 6.61
CA VAL A 81 -10.20 -14.01 5.23
C VAL A 81 -9.06 -14.86 4.69
N VAL A 82 -7.81 -14.45 4.88
CA VAL A 82 -6.66 -15.23 4.42
C VAL A 82 -6.64 -16.61 5.07
N ARG A 83 -6.78 -16.69 6.40
CA ARG A 83 -6.83 -17.96 7.17
C ARG A 83 -7.96 -18.87 6.72
N ALA A 84 -9.12 -18.31 6.39
CA ALA A 84 -10.32 -19.06 6.10
C ALA A 84 -10.40 -19.55 4.65
N TYR A 85 -9.84 -18.78 3.71
CA TYR A 85 -10.04 -19.01 2.27
C TYR A 85 -8.86 -19.68 1.58
N TYR A 86 -7.63 -19.44 2.05
CA TYR A 86 -6.41 -19.94 1.43
C TYR A 86 -5.80 -21.09 2.25
N ALA A 87 -5.40 -22.17 1.58
CA ALA A 87 -4.76 -23.31 2.24
C ALA A 87 -3.33 -22.97 2.69
N ASP A 88 -2.60 -22.25 1.85
CA ASP A 88 -1.35 -21.57 2.20
C ASP A 88 -1.60 -20.05 2.15
N PRO A 89 -1.40 -19.31 3.25
CA PRO A 89 -1.51 -17.86 3.25
C PRO A 89 -0.65 -17.15 2.19
N GLN A 90 0.46 -17.76 1.75
CA GLN A 90 1.31 -17.22 0.66
C GLN A 90 0.60 -17.22 -0.71
N ASP A 91 -0.39 -18.09 -0.91
CA ASP A 91 -1.16 -18.15 -2.16
C ASP A 91 -2.23 -17.04 -2.23
N SER A 92 -2.40 -16.26 -1.16
CA SER A 92 -3.33 -15.14 -1.15
C SER A 92 -2.76 -13.95 -1.93
N PRO A 93 -3.54 -13.30 -2.82
CA PRO A 93 -3.11 -12.06 -3.46
C PRO A 93 -2.82 -10.96 -2.43
N HIS A 94 -3.38 -11.07 -1.22
CA HIS A 94 -3.13 -10.14 -0.13
C HIS A 94 -1.65 -10.14 0.33
N ALA A 95 -0.88 -11.18 -0.02
CA ALA A 95 0.56 -11.25 0.25
C ALA A 95 1.37 -10.20 -0.52
N GLU A 96 0.90 -9.83 -1.71
CA GLU A 96 1.52 -8.84 -2.60
C GLU A 96 0.81 -7.50 -2.54
N GLN A 97 -0.45 -7.48 -2.06
CA GLN A 97 -1.25 -6.26 -1.95
C GLN A 97 -1.05 -5.49 -0.65
N TYR A 98 -0.47 -6.10 0.39
CA TYR A 98 -0.33 -5.49 1.70
C TYR A 98 1.05 -5.69 2.33
N LEU A 99 1.51 -4.66 3.02
CA LEU A 99 2.71 -4.66 3.86
C LEU A 99 2.38 -4.25 5.30
N VAL A 100 3.32 -4.51 6.20
CA VAL A 100 3.29 -4.00 7.57
C VAL A 100 4.50 -3.14 7.82
N ASP A 101 4.26 -1.93 8.32
CA ASP A 101 5.29 -1.01 8.76
C ASP A 101 5.79 -1.45 10.15
N GLU A 102 7.09 -1.67 10.31
CA GLU A 102 7.63 -2.15 11.58
C GLU A 102 7.73 -1.06 12.65
N GLU A 103 7.66 0.23 12.28
CA GLU A 103 7.73 1.35 13.22
C GLU A 103 6.45 1.43 14.07
N ASP A 104 5.29 1.25 13.43
CA ASP A 104 3.98 1.43 14.07
C ASP A 104 3.02 0.23 13.94
N ASN A 105 3.47 -0.87 13.34
CA ASN A 105 2.69 -2.08 13.09
C ASN A 105 1.43 -1.88 12.23
N ALA A 106 1.31 -0.75 11.52
CA ALA A 106 0.18 -0.53 10.64
C ALA A 106 0.24 -1.46 9.43
N VAL A 107 -0.89 -2.10 9.12
CA VAL A 107 -1.09 -2.78 7.83
C VAL A 107 -1.49 -1.73 6.82
N PHE A 108 -0.83 -1.72 5.67
CA PHE A 108 -1.11 -0.76 4.60
C PHE A 108 -1.00 -1.42 3.24
N VAL A 109 -1.64 -0.81 2.24
CA VAL A 109 -1.57 -1.25 0.85
C VAL A 109 -0.13 -1.16 0.36
N ASP A 110 0.39 -2.23 -0.24
CA ASP A 110 1.64 -2.23 -1.00
C ASP A 110 1.34 -1.73 -2.42
N PRO A 111 1.48 -0.42 -2.71
CA PRO A 111 1.02 0.11 -4.00
C PRO A 111 1.82 -0.48 -5.16
N LEU A 112 3.10 -0.77 -4.95
CA LEU A 112 3.98 -1.26 -5.99
C LEU A 112 3.86 -2.77 -6.17
N GLY A 113 3.77 -3.53 -5.06
CA GLY A 113 3.51 -4.97 -5.10
C GLY A 113 2.19 -5.29 -5.79
N ALA A 114 1.10 -4.63 -5.37
CA ALA A 114 -0.24 -4.83 -5.93
C ALA A 114 -0.34 -4.46 -7.41
N TRP A 115 0.43 -3.48 -7.88
CA TRP A 115 0.39 -3.07 -9.28
C TRP A 115 1.26 -3.98 -10.14
N LEU A 116 2.47 -4.33 -9.67
CA LEU A 116 3.38 -5.22 -10.39
C LEU A 116 2.82 -6.66 -10.50
N SER A 117 1.99 -7.10 -9.56
CA SER A 117 1.31 -8.40 -9.65
C SER A 117 0.26 -8.46 -10.76
N GLU A 118 -0.25 -7.31 -11.20
CA GLU A 118 -1.28 -7.18 -12.24
C GLU A 118 -0.71 -6.72 -13.60
N GLU A 119 0.53 -6.25 -13.65
CA GLU A 119 1.17 -5.77 -14.87
C GLU A 119 1.99 -6.88 -15.56
N ASP A 120 1.50 -7.32 -16.71
CA ASP A 120 2.15 -8.36 -17.52
C ASP A 120 3.22 -7.81 -18.50
N ASP A 121 3.24 -6.48 -18.74
CA ASP A 121 4.21 -5.84 -19.64
C ASP A 121 5.43 -5.29 -18.88
N GLU A 122 6.54 -6.03 -18.95
CA GLU A 122 7.80 -5.65 -18.32
C GLU A 122 8.31 -4.27 -18.81
N SER A 123 8.06 -3.91 -20.07
CA SER A 123 8.51 -2.62 -20.61
C SER A 123 7.73 -1.44 -20.01
N VAL A 124 6.45 -1.64 -19.71
CA VAL A 124 5.60 -0.67 -19.00
C VAL A 124 6.06 -0.55 -17.55
N ALA A 125 6.28 -1.67 -16.86
CA ALA A 125 6.83 -1.70 -15.50
C ALA A 125 8.17 -0.97 -15.40
N ASN A 126 9.12 -1.27 -16.30
CA ASN A 126 10.42 -0.61 -16.36
C ASN A 126 10.30 0.92 -16.55
N GLN A 127 9.39 1.38 -17.41
CA GLN A 127 9.19 2.82 -17.66
C GLN A 127 8.63 3.55 -16.44
N LEU A 128 7.62 2.96 -15.79
CA LEU A 128 7.01 3.53 -14.59
C LEU A 128 8.03 3.60 -13.45
N LEU A 129 8.73 2.49 -13.19
CA LEU A 129 9.75 2.41 -12.14
C LEU A 129 10.91 3.40 -12.37
N HIS A 130 11.37 3.54 -13.61
CA HIS A 130 12.41 4.50 -13.95
C HIS A 130 11.97 5.95 -13.66
N ARG A 131 10.73 6.29 -14.04
CA ARG A 131 10.16 7.62 -13.76
C ARG A 131 10.04 7.88 -12.27
N GLN A 132 9.46 6.95 -11.53
CA GLN A 132 9.25 7.09 -10.08
C GLN A 132 10.57 7.21 -9.33
N ARG A 133 11.57 6.41 -9.71
CA ARG A 133 12.94 6.55 -9.18
C ARG A 133 13.44 7.99 -9.35
N GLY A 134 13.34 8.56 -10.55
CA GLY A 134 13.77 9.94 -10.83
C GLY A 134 13.02 10.98 -9.98
N ILE A 135 11.71 10.82 -9.78
CA ILE A 135 10.88 11.71 -8.94
C ILE A 135 11.35 11.64 -7.48
N ILE A 136 11.51 10.43 -6.94
CA ILE A 136 11.86 10.22 -5.53
C ILE A 136 13.29 10.69 -5.25
N GLU A 137 14.27 10.34 -6.09
CA GLU A 137 15.66 10.80 -5.94
C GLU A 137 15.76 12.34 -6.01
N SER A 138 15.04 12.95 -6.95
CA SER A 138 14.98 14.42 -7.08
C SER A 138 14.37 15.08 -5.84
N ALA A 139 13.32 14.49 -5.26
CA ALA A 139 12.71 14.99 -4.04
C ALA A 139 13.65 14.84 -2.83
N LEU A 140 14.32 13.69 -2.69
CA LEU A 140 15.28 13.46 -1.61
C LEU A 140 16.47 14.43 -1.65
N ALA A 141 16.90 14.85 -2.85
CA ALA A 141 17.97 15.84 -3.00
C ALA A 141 17.54 17.28 -2.66
N ARG A 142 16.25 17.59 -2.82
CA ARG A 142 15.70 18.96 -2.69
C ARG A 142 15.10 19.22 -1.31
N GLU A 143 14.37 18.26 -0.77
CA GLU A 143 13.56 18.43 0.43
C GLU A 143 14.39 18.27 1.71
N THR A 144 13.92 18.88 2.80
CA THR A 144 14.50 18.74 4.15
C THR A 144 13.39 18.60 5.19
N GLY A 145 13.72 18.22 6.42
CA GLY A 145 12.74 18.12 7.52
C GLY A 145 11.67 17.04 7.29
N GLU A 146 10.41 17.35 7.59
CA GLU A 146 9.30 16.39 7.45
C GLU A 146 9.03 15.96 6.01
N PRO A 147 9.02 16.84 4.99
CA PRO A 147 8.91 16.42 3.59
C PRO A 147 9.97 15.39 3.20
N TYR A 148 11.23 15.61 3.57
CA TYR A 148 12.31 14.64 3.33
C TYR A 148 12.01 13.28 3.97
N ARG A 149 11.55 13.26 5.23
CA ARG A 149 11.21 12.02 5.94
C ARG A 149 10.13 11.22 5.21
N LYS A 150 9.11 11.89 4.64
CA LYS A 150 8.05 11.22 3.87
C LYS A 150 8.57 10.61 2.57
N TRP A 151 9.42 11.34 1.84
CA TRP A 151 10.08 10.79 0.64
C TRP A 151 11.03 9.65 0.98
N LYS A 152 11.73 9.74 2.11
CA LYS A 152 12.61 8.68 2.59
C LYS A 152 11.85 7.41 2.95
N TRP A 153 10.73 7.54 3.64
CA TRP A 153 9.83 6.42 3.91
C TRP A 153 9.36 5.74 2.61
N LEU A 154 8.93 6.54 1.61
CA LEU A 154 8.50 6.02 0.32
C LEU A 154 9.64 5.30 -0.41
N ALA A 155 10.85 5.85 -0.37
CA ALA A 155 12.04 5.25 -0.98
C ALA A 155 12.41 3.91 -0.34
N ASP A 156 12.36 3.83 0.99
CA ASP A 156 12.65 2.60 1.72
C ASP A 156 11.59 1.53 1.43
N MET A 157 10.32 1.92 1.35
CA MET A 157 9.22 1.02 0.98
C MET A 157 9.42 0.49 -0.45
N HIS A 158 9.68 1.36 -1.42
CA HIS A 158 9.99 0.93 -2.80
C HIS A 158 11.17 -0.04 -2.84
N ASN A 159 12.27 0.28 -2.15
CA ASN A 159 13.45 -0.58 -2.12
C ASN A 159 13.23 -1.91 -1.42
N HIS A 160 12.33 -1.95 -0.42
CA HIS A 160 11.86 -3.19 0.20
C HIS A 160 11.12 -4.06 -0.82
N VAL A 161 10.13 -3.49 -1.53
CA VAL A 161 9.35 -4.19 -2.55
C VAL A 161 10.25 -4.70 -3.68
N LEU A 162 11.02 -3.80 -4.29
CA LEU A 162 11.95 -4.14 -5.38
C LEU A 162 13.03 -5.13 -4.93
N GLY A 163 13.40 -5.15 -3.65
CA GLY A 163 14.34 -6.13 -3.12
C GLY A 163 13.91 -7.58 -3.30
N ARG A 164 12.60 -7.83 -3.29
CA ARG A 164 11.99 -9.16 -3.50
C ARG A 164 11.93 -9.54 -4.98
N LEU A 165 12.17 -8.59 -5.90
CA LEU A 165 11.99 -8.75 -7.34
C LEU A 165 13.31 -8.48 -8.09
N PRO A 166 14.18 -9.49 -8.28
CA PRO A 166 15.50 -9.33 -8.91
C PRO A 166 15.48 -8.62 -10.27
N LEU A 167 14.43 -8.87 -11.07
CA LEU A 167 14.23 -8.24 -12.38
C LEU A 167 14.23 -6.72 -12.32
N PHE A 168 13.74 -6.14 -11.21
CA PHE A 168 13.56 -4.70 -11.05
C PHE A 168 14.60 -4.06 -10.12
N HIS A 169 15.63 -4.79 -9.69
CA HIS A 169 16.74 -4.25 -8.89
C HIS A 169 17.41 -3.00 -9.50
N PRO A 170 17.57 -2.86 -10.83
CA PRO A 170 18.11 -1.65 -11.44
C PRO A 170 17.33 -0.36 -11.14
N HIS A 171 16.06 -0.47 -10.74
CA HIS A 171 15.19 0.67 -10.40
C HIS A 171 15.17 1.03 -8.92
N ARG A 172 15.98 0.35 -8.11
CA ARG A 172 16.15 0.75 -6.70
C ARG A 172 16.63 2.19 -6.60
N ILE A 173 16.07 2.87 -5.61
CA ILE A 173 16.28 4.29 -5.34
C ILE A 173 17.56 4.44 -4.55
N ASP A 174 18.45 5.34 -4.99
CA ASP A 174 19.62 5.73 -4.21
C ASP A 174 19.21 6.68 -3.06
N ALA A 175 18.82 6.08 -1.93
CA ALA A 175 18.35 6.80 -0.74
C ALA A 175 19.28 6.64 0.48
N GLY A 176 20.48 6.10 0.30
CA GLY A 176 21.36 5.73 1.40
C GLY A 176 20.83 4.55 2.24
N ALA A 177 21.27 4.43 3.49
CA ALA A 177 20.86 3.33 4.36
C ALA A 177 19.35 3.38 4.67
N PRO A 178 18.65 2.22 4.71
CA PRO A 178 17.26 2.15 5.15
C PRO A 178 17.08 2.78 6.54
N GLN A 179 16.04 3.59 6.69
CA GLN A 179 15.61 4.19 7.95
C GLN A 179 14.28 3.60 8.43
N HIS A 180 13.50 3.05 7.50
CA HIS A 180 12.26 2.34 7.78
C HIS A 180 12.35 0.88 7.30
N SER A 181 11.65 0.00 8.02
CA SER A 181 11.59 -1.43 7.75
C SER A 181 10.16 -1.87 7.55
N PHE A 182 9.97 -2.86 6.69
CA PHE A 182 8.67 -3.40 6.34
C PHE A 182 8.75 -4.93 6.35
N ARG A 183 7.61 -5.56 6.57
CA ARG A 183 7.46 -7.02 6.49
C ARG A 183 6.19 -7.39 5.73
N SER A 184 6.17 -8.62 5.22
CA SER A 184 5.00 -9.16 4.55
C SER A 184 3.78 -9.18 5.48
N PHE A 185 2.61 -8.81 4.95
CA PHE A 185 1.34 -8.96 5.66
C PHE A 185 1.10 -10.41 6.13
N ILE A 186 1.49 -11.41 5.33
CA ILE A 186 1.29 -12.82 5.65
C ILE A 186 2.07 -13.26 6.90
N SER A 187 3.17 -12.57 7.25
CA SER A 187 3.89 -12.83 8.52
C SER A 187 3.05 -12.57 9.77
N THR A 188 1.86 -12.02 9.59
CA THR A 188 0.96 -11.59 10.64
C THR A 188 -0.39 -12.35 10.63
N VAL A 189 -0.53 -13.30 9.70
CA VAL A 189 -1.67 -14.20 9.53
C VAL A 189 -1.47 -15.45 10.39
#